data_AF-A0A661NUT0-F1
#
_entry.id   AF-A0A661NUT0-F1
#
_cell.length_a   1.000
_cell.length_b   1.000
_cell.length_c   1.000
_cell.angle_alpha   90.00
_cell.angle_beta   90.00
_cell.angle_gamma   90.00
#
_symmetry.space_group_name_H-M   'P 1'
#
loop_
_entity.id
_entity.type
_entity.pdbx_description
1 polymer ?
#
loop_
_entity_poly.entity_id
_entity_poly.type
_entity_poly.pdbx_seq_one_letter_code
_entity_poly.pdbx_strand_id
1 'polypeptide(L)'
;MSSCGYTPKRDNRRAHRVEWEHVVPAAAFGASLAVWRDGHPDCVDSRGRAFKGRQCARKVSTEFRFMEADLYNLYPAIGEVNALRSDRRMGEIPGEARELGRCDLELAKRQVEPRPTVRGDIARTYLYMDGAYPGRSMVSAGDRRLLDGWAARDPVDEWECTRVRRVEALQGNTNQVVEAACVERGL
;
A
#
# COMPACT_ATOMS: atom_id res chain seq x y z
N MET A 1 22.09 -3.81 3.10
CA MET A 1 21.90 -2.78 2.06
C MET A 1 22.85 -2.97 0.88
N SER A 2 24.13 -3.25 1.13
CA SER A 2 25.14 -3.50 0.08
C SER A 2 24.80 -4.63 -0.90
N SER A 3 24.12 -5.70 -0.45
CA SER A 3 23.77 -6.84 -1.32
C SER A 3 22.68 -6.55 -2.35
N CYS A 4 21.75 -5.61 -2.09
CA CYS A 4 20.70 -5.24 -3.04
C CYS A 4 21.03 -3.99 -3.87
N GLY A 5 22.16 -3.33 -3.60
CA GLY A 5 22.61 -2.15 -4.34
C GLY A 5 21.73 -0.90 -4.16
N TYR A 6 20.91 -0.85 -3.10
CA TYR A 6 20.18 0.34 -2.70
C TYR A 6 21.15 1.41 -2.20
N THR A 7 20.96 2.65 -2.69
CA THR A 7 21.70 3.84 -2.25
C THR A 7 20.72 4.88 -1.74
N PRO A 8 20.79 5.32 -0.47
CA PRO A 8 19.83 6.27 0.07
C PRO A 8 19.98 7.67 -0.54
N LYS A 9 18.87 8.38 -0.75
CA LYS A 9 18.93 9.82 -1.12
C LYS A 9 19.40 10.67 0.05
N ARG A 10 19.01 10.29 1.27
CA ARG A 10 19.41 10.89 2.53
C ARG A 10 19.78 9.77 3.48
N ASP A 11 21.07 9.67 3.78
CA ASP A 11 21.62 8.65 4.67
C ASP A 11 21.22 8.89 6.15
N ASN A 12 19.97 8.58 6.48
CA ASN A 12 19.37 8.80 7.78
C ASN A 12 18.83 7.49 8.38
N ARG A 13 18.37 7.54 9.63
CA ARG A 13 17.87 6.35 10.36
C ARG A 13 16.76 5.58 9.64
N ARG A 14 15.94 6.23 8.81
CA ARG A 14 14.89 5.56 8.04
C ARG A 14 15.43 4.75 6.86
N ALA A 15 16.58 5.14 6.29
CA ALA A 15 17.24 4.31 5.29
C ALA A 15 17.60 2.95 5.91
N HIS A 16 18.12 2.92 7.13
CA HIS A 16 18.67 1.70 7.75
C HIS A 16 17.67 0.83 8.51
N ARG A 17 16.36 0.97 8.28
CA ARG A 17 15.34 0.13 8.95
C ARG A 17 14.21 -0.28 8.02
N VAL A 18 13.58 -1.39 8.37
CA VAL A 18 12.32 -1.81 7.74
C VAL A 18 11.16 -1.10 8.41
N GLU A 19 10.21 -0.66 7.61
CA GLU A 19 8.93 -0.13 8.04
C GLU A 19 7.82 -0.89 7.31
N TRP A 20 6.66 -1.02 7.95
CA TRP A 20 5.48 -1.60 7.31
C TRP A 20 4.85 -0.57 6.36
N GLU A 21 4.76 -0.93 5.10
CA GLU A 21 4.15 -0.18 4.03
C GLU A 21 2.69 -0.59 3.85
N HIS A 22 1.81 0.41 3.81
CA HIS A 22 0.43 0.24 3.35
C HIS A 22 0.39 0.40 1.83
N VAL A 23 0.37 -0.70 1.07
CA VAL A 23 0.38 -0.64 -0.41
C VAL A 23 -0.75 0.23 -0.94
N VAL A 24 -1.95 0.12 -0.42
CA VAL A 24 -3.00 1.14 -0.51
C VAL A 24 -2.82 2.09 0.67
N PRO A 25 -2.43 3.36 0.46
CA PRO A 25 -2.10 4.25 1.57
C PRO A 25 -3.32 4.50 2.45
N ALA A 26 -3.10 4.68 3.75
CA ALA A 26 -4.21 4.96 4.67
C ALA A 26 -4.99 6.25 4.36
N ALA A 27 -4.40 7.18 3.62
CA ALA A 27 -5.13 8.34 3.10
C ALA A 27 -6.20 7.94 2.06
N ALA A 28 -5.94 6.92 1.23
CA ALA A 28 -6.88 6.47 0.20
C ALA A 28 -8.15 5.86 0.82
N PHE A 29 -8.00 4.94 1.77
CA PHE A 29 -9.15 4.32 2.44
C PHE A 29 -9.74 5.17 3.58
N GLY A 30 -8.95 6.10 4.15
CA GLY A 30 -9.38 6.96 5.24
C GLY A 30 -10.12 8.22 4.81
N ALA A 31 -9.74 8.85 3.69
CA ALA A 31 -10.26 10.17 3.30
C ALA A 31 -11.77 10.22 3.05
N SER A 32 -12.40 9.08 2.75
CA SER A 32 -13.85 8.96 2.58
C SER A 32 -14.62 8.83 3.91
N LEU A 33 -13.94 8.70 5.05
CA LEU A 33 -14.57 8.67 6.37
C LEU A 33 -14.77 10.08 6.93
N ALA A 34 -15.97 10.36 7.47
CA ALA A 34 -16.27 11.64 8.12
C ALA A 34 -15.27 11.94 9.25
N VAL A 35 -14.91 10.93 10.04
CA VAL A 35 -13.93 11.08 11.13
C VAL A 35 -12.54 11.52 10.66
N TRP A 36 -12.17 11.15 9.44
CA TRP A 36 -10.91 11.58 8.85
C TRP A 36 -10.99 13.04 8.37
N ARG A 37 -12.07 13.39 7.67
CA ARG A 37 -12.25 14.72 7.05
C ARG A 37 -12.60 15.82 8.04
N ASP A 38 -13.50 15.49 8.96
CA ASP A 38 -14.24 16.43 9.81
C ASP A 38 -13.80 16.30 11.27
N GLY A 39 -13.24 15.15 11.67
CA GLY A 39 -12.82 14.85 13.04
C GLY A 39 -13.93 14.17 13.85
N HIS A 40 -13.76 14.13 15.17
CA HIS A 40 -14.72 13.56 16.11
C HIS A 40 -14.62 14.30 17.46
N PRO A 41 -15.72 14.44 18.23
CA PRO A 41 -15.67 15.06 19.56
C PRO A 41 -14.60 14.46 20.49
N ASP A 42 -14.40 13.14 20.42
CA ASP A 42 -13.37 12.45 21.22
C ASP A 42 -11.95 12.70 20.73
N CYS A 43 -11.75 13.28 19.54
CA CYS A 43 -10.43 13.57 18.99
C CYS A 43 -9.93 14.94 19.45
N VAL A 44 -9.75 15.09 20.75
CA VAL A 44 -9.11 16.24 21.40
C VAL A 44 -7.81 15.82 22.07
N ASP A 45 -6.78 16.65 21.96
CA ASP A 45 -5.51 16.44 22.67
C ASP A 45 -5.60 16.87 24.14
N SER A 46 -4.52 16.67 24.91
CA SER A 46 -4.49 17.03 26.33
C SER A 46 -4.62 18.54 26.61
N ARG A 47 -4.55 19.38 25.57
CA ARG A 47 -4.73 20.84 25.64
C ARG A 47 -6.11 21.26 25.11
N GLY A 48 -7.01 20.30 24.85
CA GLY A 48 -8.35 20.54 24.32
C GLY A 48 -8.39 20.89 22.82
N ARG A 49 -7.30 20.71 22.07
CA ARG A 49 -7.26 21.02 20.64
C ARG A 49 -7.80 19.84 19.84
N ALA A 50 -8.78 20.10 18.99
CA ALA A 50 -9.33 19.09 18.08
C ALA A 50 -8.29 18.65 17.05
N PHE A 51 -8.27 17.36 16.72
CA PHE A 51 -7.46 16.78 15.66
C PHE A 51 -8.28 15.84 14.77
N LYS A 52 -7.80 15.63 13.55
CA LYS A 52 -8.48 14.81 12.53
C LYS A 52 -7.50 13.94 11.73
N GLY A 53 -7.98 13.30 10.66
CA GLY A 53 -7.17 12.42 9.81
C GLY A 53 -6.84 11.09 10.48
N ARG A 54 -5.70 10.49 10.10
CA ARG A 54 -5.30 9.13 10.51
C ARG A 54 -5.38 8.90 12.02
N GLN A 55 -4.84 9.82 12.81
CA GLN A 55 -4.81 9.65 14.27
C GLN A 55 -6.22 9.62 14.87
N CYS A 56 -7.13 10.47 14.36
CA CYS A 56 -8.51 10.47 14.82
C CYS A 56 -9.25 9.22 14.35
N ALA A 57 -9.09 8.84 13.08
CA ALA A 57 -9.69 7.63 12.52
C ALA A 57 -9.26 6.37 13.30
N ARG A 58 -7.97 6.22 13.64
CA ARG A 58 -7.46 5.15 14.52
C ARG A 58 -8.14 5.12 15.89
N LYS A 59 -8.34 6.31 16.47
CA LYS A 59 -8.89 6.44 17.82
C LYS A 59 -10.34 5.96 17.88
N VAL A 60 -11.18 6.36 16.93
CA VAL A 60 -12.64 6.21 17.09
C VAL A 60 -13.33 5.35 16.01
N SER A 61 -12.70 5.09 14.87
CA SER A 61 -13.33 4.30 13.80
C SER A 61 -12.81 2.86 13.79
N THR A 62 -13.69 1.92 14.17
CA THR A 62 -13.42 0.49 14.05
C THR A 62 -13.24 0.06 12.60
N GLU A 63 -14.05 0.60 11.68
CA GLU A 63 -13.91 0.36 10.23
C GLU A 63 -12.51 0.74 9.72
N PHE A 64 -12.01 1.93 10.10
CA PHE A 64 -10.66 2.36 9.75
C PHE A 64 -9.59 1.43 10.31
N ARG A 65 -9.75 0.97 11.55
CA ARG A 65 -8.79 0.04 12.19
C ARG A 65 -8.74 -1.29 11.47
N PHE A 66 -9.86 -1.82 10.98
CA PHE A 66 -9.86 -3.04 10.17
C PHE A 66 -9.09 -2.86 8.86
N MET A 67 -9.36 -1.78 8.11
CA MET A 67 -8.64 -1.48 6.86
C MET A 67 -7.14 -1.25 7.09
N GLU A 68 -6.79 -0.62 8.20
CA GLU A 68 -5.40 -0.32 8.52
C GLU A 68 -4.61 -1.55 8.99
N ALA A 69 -5.28 -2.47 9.69
CA ALA A 69 -4.68 -3.69 10.19
C ALA A 69 -4.73 -4.86 9.19
N ASP A 70 -5.35 -4.67 8.01
CA ASP A 70 -5.46 -5.70 6.99
C ASP A 70 -4.06 -6.10 6.50
N LEU A 71 -3.65 -7.31 6.85
CA LEU A 71 -2.35 -7.89 6.57
C LEU A 71 -2.12 -8.07 5.07
N TYR A 72 -3.17 -8.21 4.24
CA TYR A 72 -3.00 -8.27 2.79
C TYR A 72 -2.43 -6.97 2.24
N ASN A 73 -2.66 -5.84 2.92
CA ASN A 73 -2.18 -4.52 2.54
C ASN A 73 -0.81 -4.13 3.15
N LEU A 74 -0.24 -4.97 4.02
CA LEU A 74 0.99 -4.69 4.75
C LEU A 74 2.20 -5.44 4.16
N TYR A 75 3.22 -4.68 3.78
CA TYR A 75 4.47 -5.20 3.21
C TYR A 75 5.70 -4.58 3.89
N PRO A 76 6.81 -5.32 4.07
CA PRO A 76 8.05 -4.73 4.56
C PRO A 76 8.69 -3.86 3.47
N ALA A 77 9.04 -2.62 3.81
CA ALA A 77 9.74 -1.70 2.92
C ALA A 77 10.92 -1.02 3.64
N ILE A 78 11.91 -0.57 2.87
CA ILE A 78 12.96 0.32 3.40
C ILE A 78 12.27 1.62 3.87
N GLY A 79 12.56 2.07 5.08
CA GLY A 79 11.87 3.22 5.68
C GLY A 79 12.00 4.52 4.85
N GLU A 80 13.13 4.74 4.18
CA GLU A 80 13.26 5.87 3.23
C GLU A 80 12.36 5.68 2.01
N VAL A 81 12.27 4.47 1.44
CA VAL A 81 11.39 4.17 0.29
C VAL A 81 9.92 4.42 0.68
N ASN A 82 9.48 3.93 1.84
CA ASN A 82 8.16 4.21 2.40
C ASN A 82 7.94 5.73 2.55
N ALA A 83 8.93 6.47 3.08
CA ALA A 83 8.87 7.93 3.19
C ALA A 83 8.66 8.63 1.83
N LEU A 84 9.43 8.23 0.83
CA LEU A 84 9.45 8.84 -0.50
C LEU A 84 8.16 8.52 -1.26
N ARG A 85 7.67 7.28 -1.11
CA ARG A 85 6.38 6.80 -1.61
C ARG A 85 5.25 7.69 -1.09
N SER A 86 5.19 7.95 0.22
CA SER A 86 4.10 8.74 0.85
C SER A 86 2.72 8.18 0.49
N ASP A 87 1.84 9.00 -0.06
CA ASP A 87 0.51 8.72 -0.57
C ASP A 87 0.43 9.00 -2.08
N ARG A 88 1.59 9.03 -2.76
CA ARG A 88 1.65 9.22 -4.22
C ARG A 88 0.95 8.07 -4.93
N ARG A 89 0.32 8.39 -6.06
CA ARG A 89 -0.34 7.38 -6.90
C ARG A 89 0.68 6.47 -7.54
N MET A 90 0.30 5.22 -7.76
CA MET A 90 1.10 4.31 -8.57
C MET A 90 1.00 4.71 -10.05
N GLY A 91 2.06 4.50 -10.82
CA GLY A 91 2.03 4.47 -12.27
C GLY A 91 3.39 4.63 -12.91
N GLU A 92 3.41 4.64 -14.23
CA GLU A 92 4.64 4.64 -15.02
C GLU A 92 5.06 6.09 -15.31
N ILE A 93 6.33 6.41 -15.04
CA ILE A 93 6.96 7.71 -15.13
C ILE A 93 7.95 7.67 -16.31
N PRO A 94 7.85 8.59 -17.28
CA PRO A 94 8.81 8.62 -18.38
C PRO A 94 10.25 8.84 -17.89
N GLY A 95 11.17 8.03 -18.41
CA GLY A 95 12.56 8.03 -18.00
C GLY A 95 12.85 6.98 -16.92
N GLU A 96 14.12 6.83 -16.56
CA GLU A 96 14.60 5.77 -15.67
C GLU A 96 15.59 6.38 -14.67
N ALA A 97 15.12 7.43 -13.96
CA ALA A 97 15.95 8.14 -13.01
C ALA A 97 16.23 7.24 -11.78
N ARG A 98 17.39 6.60 -11.78
CA ARG A 98 17.84 5.67 -10.72
C ARG A 98 18.35 6.40 -9.47
N GLU A 99 17.47 7.17 -8.85
CA GLU A 99 17.80 8.02 -7.69
C GLU A 99 18.16 7.24 -6.42
N LEU A 100 17.88 5.92 -6.40
CA LEU A 100 18.11 5.02 -5.27
C LEU A 100 19.11 3.89 -5.57
N GLY A 101 20.01 4.09 -6.53
CA GLY A 101 20.99 3.10 -6.96
C GLY A 101 20.34 1.98 -7.78
N ARG A 102 20.56 0.71 -7.42
CA ARG A 102 19.93 -0.46 -8.07
C ARG A 102 18.49 -0.71 -7.62
N CYS A 103 18.00 0.04 -6.63
CA CYS A 103 16.60 0.02 -6.26
C CYS A 103 15.79 0.73 -7.35
N ASP A 104 15.05 -0.08 -8.11
CA ASP A 104 14.22 0.36 -9.22
C ASP A 104 12.90 0.98 -8.67
N LEU A 105 12.94 2.30 -8.52
CA LEU A 105 11.85 3.13 -8.01
C LEU A 105 12.03 4.59 -8.48
N GLU A 106 11.13 5.06 -9.33
CA GLU A 106 11.13 6.42 -9.85
C GLU A 106 10.12 7.29 -9.10
N LEU A 107 10.48 8.55 -8.89
CA LEU A 107 9.72 9.49 -8.08
C LEU A 107 9.34 10.73 -8.88
N ALA A 108 8.04 10.99 -9.02
CA ALA A 108 7.50 12.23 -9.57
C ALA A 108 6.62 12.92 -8.53
N LYS A 109 6.30 14.22 -8.73
CA LYS A 109 5.61 15.06 -7.73
C LYS A 109 4.35 14.42 -7.12
N ARG A 110 3.56 13.69 -7.90
CA ARG A 110 2.29 13.06 -7.48
C ARG A 110 2.21 11.56 -7.75
N GLN A 111 3.29 10.97 -8.24
CA GLN A 111 3.32 9.59 -8.72
C GLN A 111 4.62 8.90 -8.33
N VAL A 112 4.56 7.60 -8.16
CA VAL A 112 5.70 6.72 -7.95
C VAL A 112 5.58 5.54 -8.92
N GLU A 113 6.70 5.17 -9.53
CA GLU A 113 6.82 3.97 -10.34
C GLU A 113 7.58 2.92 -9.54
N PRO A 114 6.95 1.78 -9.21
CA PRO A 114 7.65 0.65 -8.64
C PRO A 114 8.30 -0.18 -9.74
N ARG A 115 9.38 -0.90 -9.39
CA ARG A 115 9.99 -1.91 -10.27
C ARG A 115 8.95 -2.86 -10.89
N PRO A 116 9.16 -3.34 -12.13
CA PRO A 116 8.20 -4.21 -12.82
C PRO A 116 7.79 -5.47 -12.05
N THR A 117 8.70 -6.09 -11.30
CA THR A 117 8.51 -7.38 -10.63
C THR A 117 7.69 -7.35 -9.33
N VAL A 118 7.07 -6.21 -9.00
CA VAL A 118 6.10 -6.11 -7.89
C VAL A 118 4.81 -5.41 -8.30
N ARG A 119 4.67 -5.08 -9.59
CA ARG A 119 3.51 -4.35 -10.09
C ARG A 119 2.25 -5.20 -9.97
N GLY A 120 2.38 -6.52 -10.13
CA GLY A 120 1.32 -7.50 -9.96
C GLY A 120 0.83 -7.56 -8.52
N ASP A 121 1.74 -7.71 -7.56
CA ASP A 121 1.43 -7.72 -6.13
C ASP A 121 0.69 -6.44 -5.72
N ILE A 122 1.20 -5.29 -6.17
CA ILE A 122 0.58 -3.99 -5.92
C ILE A 122 -0.82 -3.95 -6.53
N ALA A 123 -0.97 -4.38 -7.79
CA ALA A 123 -2.24 -4.40 -8.47
C ALA A 123 -3.27 -5.25 -7.74
N ARG A 124 -2.95 -6.51 -7.45
CA ARG A 124 -3.85 -7.44 -6.75
C ARG A 124 -4.18 -6.96 -5.34
N THR A 125 -3.25 -6.30 -4.64
CA THR A 125 -3.51 -5.67 -3.33
C THR A 125 -4.51 -4.51 -3.44
N TYR A 126 -4.37 -3.62 -4.41
CA TYR A 126 -5.33 -2.53 -4.65
C TYR A 126 -6.72 -3.06 -5.00
N LEU A 127 -6.79 -4.05 -5.90
CA LEU A 127 -8.05 -4.68 -6.31
C LEU A 127 -8.74 -5.39 -5.15
N TYR A 128 -7.98 -6.10 -4.31
CA TYR A 128 -8.48 -6.72 -3.09
C TYR A 128 -9.04 -5.68 -2.13
N MET A 129 -8.26 -4.64 -1.79
CA MET A 129 -8.69 -3.62 -0.82
C MET A 129 -9.94 -2.86 -1.27
N ASP A 130 -10.05 -2.55 -2.57
CA ASP A 130 -11.23 -1.87 -3.12
C ASP A 130 -12.49 -2.76 -3.10
N GLY A 131 -12.33 -4.07 -3.34
CA GLY A 131 -13.41 -5.05 -3.26
C GLY A 131 -13.82 -5.41 -1.83
N ALA A 132 -12.85 -5.58 -0.92
CA ALA A 132 -13.08 -5.93 0.48
C ALA A 132 -13.73 -4.80 1.29
N TYR A 133 -13.49 -3.55 0.89
CA TYR A 133 -14.00 -2.37 1.56
C TYR A 133 -14.76 -1.45 0.58
N PRO A 134 -15.98 -1.83 0.19
CA PRO A 134 -16.76 -1.10 -0.80
C PRO A 134 -17.11 0.32 -0.32
N GLY A 135 -17.24 1.25 -1.27
CA GLY A 135 -17.59 2.65 -1.00
C GLY A 135 -16.45 3.52 -0.48
N ARG A 136 -15.22 2.98 -0.40
CA ARG A 136 -14.03 3.79 -0.06
C ARG A 136 -13.41 4.47 -1.29
N SER A 137 -13.73 4.01 -2.50
CA SER A 137 -13.25 4.53 -3.79
C SER A 137 -11.72 4.60 -3.86
N MET A 138 -11.06 3.50 -3.50
CA MET A 138 -9.59 3.42 -3.47
C MET A 138 -9.00 3.32 -4.87
N VAL A 139 -9.75 2.72 -5.79
CA VAL A 139 -9.35 2.54 -7.20
C VAL A 139 -10.29 3.35 -8.09
N SER A 140 -9.75 4.35 -8.80
CA SER A 140 -10.51 5.05 -9.85
C SER A 140 -10.58 4.22 -11.14
N ALA A 141 -11.48 4.55 -12.07
CA ALA A 141 -11.57 3.86 -13.36
C ALA A 141 -10.26 3.92 -14.19
N GLY A 142 -9.48 5.00 -14.04
CA GLY A 142 -8.16 5.11 -14.66
C GLY A 142 -7.14 4.19 -13.99
N ASP A 143 -7.12 4.18 -12.65
CA ASP A 143 -6.23 3.31 -11.88
C ASP A 143 -6.57 1.83 -12.15
N ARG A 144 -7.85 1.47 -12.26
CA ARG A 144 -8.31 0.11 -12.54
C ARG A 144 -7.65 -0.47 -13.79
N ARG A 145 -7.67 0.27 -14.91
CA ARG A 145 -7.04 -0.17 -16.17
C ARG A 145 -5.54 -0.40 -16.04
N LEU A 146 -4.85 0.49 -15.31
CA LEU A 146 -3.42 0.34 -15.04
C LEU A 146 -3.15 -0.92 -14.22
N LEU A 147 -3.90 -1.11 -13.13
CA LEU A 147 -3.73 -2.25 -12.21
C LEU A 147 -4.05 -3.57 -12.90
N ASP A 148 -5.13 -3.66 -13.69
CA ASP A 148 -5.44 -4.87 -14.46
C ASP A 148 -4.31 -5.20 -15.45
N GLY A 149 -3.75 -4.18 -16.13
CA GLY A 149 -2.60 -4.35 -17.01
C GLY A 149 -1.34 -4.80 -16.28
N TRP A 150 -1.11 -4.30 -15.07
CA TRP A 150 0.01 -4.72 -14.21
C TRP A 150 -0.16 -6.16 -13.71
N ALA A 151 -1.35 -6.53 -13.22
CA ALA A 151 -1.65 -7.89 -12.78
C ALA A 151 -1.47 -8.92 -13.91
N ALA A 152 -1.76 -8.55 -15.17
CA ALA A 152 -1.55 -9.41 -16.33
C ALA A 152 -0.07 -9.52 -16.75
N ARG A 153 0.71 -8.43 -16.66
CA ARG A 153 2.13 -8.41 -17.04
C ARG A 153 3.04 -9.03 -15.98
N ASP A 154 2.63 -8.97 -14.72
CA ASP A 154 3.34 -9.50 -13.55
C ASP A 154 2.43 -10.51 -12.82
N PRO A 155 2.33 -11.75 -13.34
CA PRO A 155 1.43 -12.76 -12.82
C PRO A 155 1.87 -13.24 -11.43
N VAL A 156 0.91 -13.68 -10.62
CA VAL A 156 1.14 -14.19 -9.25
C VAL A 156 2.24 -15.24 -9.20
N ASP A 157 3.08 -15.23 -8.16
CA ASP A 157 4.12 -16.22 -7.94
C ASP A 157 3.87 -17.09 -6.70
N GLU A 158 4.73 -18.09 -6.50
CA GLU A 158 4.63 -19.01 -5.35
C GLU A 158 4.67 -18.28 -4.00
N TRP A 159 5.46 -17.20 -3.91
CA TRP A 159 5.59 -16.46 -2.67
C TRP A 159 4.33 -15.68 -2.35
N GLU A 160 3.73 -15.01 -3.32
CA GLU A 160 2.49 -14.28 -3.15
C GLU A 160 1.34 -15.23 -2.74
N CYS A 161 1.20 -16.39 -3.40
CA CYS A 161 0.24 -17.42 -3.02
C CYS A 161 0.49 -17.95 -1.60
N THR A 162 1.75 -18.23 -1.26
CA THR A 162 2.13 -18.68 0.09
C THR A 162 1.83 -17.64 1.15
N ARG A 163 2.13 -16.37 0.89
CA ARG A 163 1.85 -15.25 1.79
C ARG A 163 0.35 -15.13 2.02
N VAL A 164 -0.47 -15.21 0.96
CA VAL A 164 -1.93 -15.10 1.09
C VAL A 164 -2.52 -16.21 1.94
N ARG A 165 -2.11 -17.47 1.74
CA ARG A 165 -2.52 -18.61 2.59
C ARG A 165 -2.17 -18.39 4.07
N ARG A 166 -0.99 -17.82 4.34
CA ARG A 166 -0.56 -17.50 5.71
C ARG A 166 -1.37 -16.37 6.34
N VAL A 167 -1.67 -15.33 5.55
CA VAL A 167 -2.51 -14.23 6.03
C VAL A 167 -3.93 -14.72 6.29
N GLU A 168 -4.51 -15.52 5.41
CA GLU A 168 -5.85 -16.10 5.59
C GLU A 168 -5.96 -16.88 6.90
N ALA A 169 -4.98 -17.74 7.19
CA ALA A 169 -4.95 -18.51 8.44
C ALA A 169 -4.88 -17.65 9.71
N LEU A 170 -4.31 -16.43 9.61
CA LEU A 170 -4.16 -15.51 10.75
C LEU A 170 -5.31 -14.50 10.87
N GLN A 171 -5.76 -13.95 9.74
CA GLN A 171 -6.75 -12.88 9.66
C GLN A 171 -8.19 -13.43 9.59
N GLY A 172 -8.36 -14.67 9.11
CA GLY A 172 -9.64 -15.36 9.03
C GLY A 172 -10.51 -14.99 7.82
N ASN A 173 -10.00 -14.19 6.88
CA ASN A 173 -10.68 -13.87 5.63
C ASN A 173 -9.77 -14.11 4.42
N THR A 174 -10.41 -14.34 3.27
CA THR A 174 -9.73 -14.73 2.03
C THR A 174 -9.48 -13.52 1.12
N ASN A 175 -8.33 -13.50 0.44
CA ASN A 175 -8.08 -12.58 -0.66
C ASN A 175 -8.45 -13.25 -2.00
N GLN A 176 -9.72 -13.09 -2.39
CA GLN A 176 -10.29 -13.72 -3.59
C GLN A 176 -9.56 -13.34 -4.88
N VAL A 177 -8.93 -12.16 -4.93
CA VAL A 177 -8.20 -11.67 -6.12
C VAL A 177 -6.94 -12.50 -6.34
N VAL A 178 -6.13 -12.68 -5.28
CA VAL A 178 -4.89 -13.45 -5.38
C VAL A 178 -5.18 -14.95 -5.44
N GLU A 179 -6.16 -15.44 -4.67
CA GLU A 179 -6.53 -16.86 -4.67
C GLU A 179 -6.98 -17.33 -6.07
N ALA A 180 -7.85 -16.57 -6.74
CA ALA A 180 -8.26 -16.89 -8.11
C ALA A 180 -7.06 -16.94 -9.07
N ALA A 181 -6.14 -15.97 -8.96
CA ALA A 181 -4.93 -15.94 -9.77
C ALA A 181 -4.01 -17.15 -9.48
N CYS A 182 -3.87 -17.57 -8.22
CA CYS A 182 -3.08 -18.75 -7.85
C CYS A 182 -3.65 -20.02 -8.47
N VAL A 183 -4.97 -20.20 -8.40
CA VAL A 183 -5.68 -21.34 -8.98
C VAL A 183 -5.51 -21.37 -10.51
N GLU A 184 -5.67 -20.23 -11.18
CA GLU A 184 -5.45 -20.11 -12.64
C GLU A 184 -4.03 -20.48 -13.06
N ARG A 185 -3.04 -20.24 -12.19
CA ARG A 185 -1.63 -20.61 -12.43
C ARG A 185 -1.26 -22.01 -11.97
N GLY A 186 -2.14 -22.72 -11.26
CA GLY A 186 -1.86 -24.01 -10.66
C GLY A 186 -0.85 -23.94 -9.49
N LEU A 187 -0.88 -22.87 -8.70
CA LEU A 187 0.00 -22.60 -7.54
C LEU A 187 -0.71 -22.80 -6.20
#